data_AF-A0A8R7QW07-F1
#
_entry.id   AF-A0A8R7QW07-F1
#
_cell.length_a   1.000
_cell.length_b   1.000
_cell.length_c   1.000
_cell.angle_alpha   90.00
_cell.angle_beta   90.00
_cell.angle_gamma   90.00
#
_symmetry.space_group_name_H-M   'P 1'
#
loop_
_entity.id
_entity.type
_entity.pdbx_description
1 polymer ?
#
loop_
_entity_poly.entity_id
_entity_poly.type
_entity_poly.pdbx_seq_one_letter_code
_entity_poly.pdbx_strand_id
1 'polypeptide(L)'
;SGRADSSAAKASSATSVYWTHLGAINLSWSRAALGLVLTVDIALAGAAAPARFVLLPLLPWRRRGSKRFSGASGHSVAFAWDLSRARLAPRRPEPLSGYFVLVSIDGELALAAGDLQSSLPSPAASAGLLLSRRENAYPPGCGGAYTTTVAVAGEEHEVSVAVEEAAMWVALDGKKALRVRRLPWKFRGSERLDLPHGGRSVRVT
;
A
#
# COMPACT_ATOMS: atom_id res chain seq x y z
N SER A 1 -30.55 -14.11 -25.53
CA SER A 1 -29.17 -14.54 -25.22
C SER A 1 -28.51 -13.44 -24.40
N GLY A 2 -28.61 -13.51 -23.07
CA GLY A 2 -28.02 -12.52 -22.17
C GLY A 2 -26.55 -12.83 -21.96
N ARG A 3 -25.67 -11.94 -22.45
CA ARG A 3 -24.26 -11.96 -22.10
C ARG A 3 -24.17 -11.71 -20.59
N ALA A 4 -23.74 -12.72 -19.85
CA ALA A 4 -23.29 -12.53 -18.48
C ALA A 4 -22.10 -11.58 -18.53
N ASP A 5 -22.30 -10.33 -18.12
CA ASP A 5 -21.22 -9.43 -17.77
C ASP A 5 -20.48 -10.10 -16.61
N SER A 6 -19.34 -10.73 -16.95
CA SER A 6 -18.36 -11.13 -15.95
C SER A 6 -17.80 -9.85 -15.34
N SER A 7 -18.48 -9.37 -14.29
CA SER A 7 -17.97 -8.35 -13.38
C SER A 7 -16.65 -8.86 -12.84
N ALA A 8 -15.55 -8.53 -13.51
CA ALA A 8 -14.21 -8.70 -12.98
C ALA A 8 -14.19 -8.01 -11.61
N ALA A 9 -14.00 -8.79 -10.55
CA ALA A 9 -14.02 -8.29 -9.18
C ALA A 9 -13.04 -7.10 -9.08
N LYS A 10 -13.57 -5.92 -8.74
CA LYS A 10 -12.77 -4.70 -8.61
C LYS A 10 -11.74 -4.91 -7.49
N ALA A 11 -10.46 -4.95 -7.84
CA ALA A 11 -9.38 -5.19 -6.89
C ALA A 11 -8.94 -3.87 -6.23
N SER A 12 -8.77 -3.86 -4.91
CA SER A 12 -8.12 -2.76 -4.21
C SER A 12 -6.60 -2.93 -4.24
N SER A 13 -5.85 -1.83 -4.26
CA SER A 13 -4.39 -1.87 -4.19
C SER A 13 -3.83 -0.73 -3.35
N ALA A 14 -2.68 -0.97 -2.72
CA ALA A 14 -1.90 0.04 -2.02
C ALA A 14 -0.44 -0.10 -2.45
N THR A 15 0.14 1.00 -2.95
CA THR A 15 1.54 1.06 -3.36
C THR A 15 2.28 2.05 -2.48
N SER A 16 3.34 1.58 -1.84
CA SER A 16 4.27 2.38 -1.05
C SER A 16 5.61 2.47 -1.76
N VAL A 17 6.14 3.69 -1.92
CA VAL A 17 7.42 3.96 -2.57
C VAL A 17 8.44 4.32 -1.50
N TYR A 18 9.50 3.54 -1.43
CA TYR A 18 10.61 3.73 -0.49
C TYR A 18 11.85 4.19 -1.25
N TRP A 19 12.53 5.19 -0.69
CA TRP A 19 13.84 5.62 -1.15
C TRP A 19 14.92 5.01 -0.28
N THR A 20 15.91 4.39 -0.91
CA THR A 20 17.09 3.85 -0.25
C THR A 20 18.32 4.50 -0.86
N HIS A 21 19.47 4.39 -0.22
CA HIS A 21 20.74 4.86 -0.80
C HIS A 21 21.15 4.08 -2.05
N LEU A 22 20.52 2.93 -2.32
CA LEU A 22 20.77 2.09 -3.50
C LEU A 22 19.79 2.37 -4.64
N GLY A 23 18.63 2.96 -4.36
CA GLY A 23 17.60 3.29 -5.36
C GLY A 23 16.18 3.35 -4.79
N ALA A 24 15.19 3.19 -5.67
CA ALA A 24 13.78 3.20 -5.29
C ALA A 24 13.21 1.79 -5.21
N ILE A 25 12.45 1.50 -4.15
CA ILE A 25 11.74 0.23 -3.95
C ILE A 25 10.24 0.50 -3.84
N ASN A 26 9.46 -0.06 -4.76
CA ASN A 26 8.01 0.01 -4.76
C ASN A 26 7.43 -1.27 -4.17
N LEU A 27 6.69 -1.14 -3.07
CA LEU A 27 5.96 -2.20 -2.41
C LEU A 27 4.47 -2.06 -2.74
N SER A 28 3.92 -2.96 -3.55
CA SER A 28 2.51 -2.94 -3.94
C SER A 28 1.76 -4.14 -3.38
N TRP A 29 0.74 -3.86 -2.59
CA TRP A 29 -0.26 -4.83 -2.16
C TRP A 29 -1.48 -4.73 -3.05
N SER A 30 -2.02 -5.86 -3.49
CA SER A 30 -3.33 -5.89 -4.12
C SER A 30 -4.19 -7.02 -3.55
N ARG A 31 -5.49 -6.76 -3.46
CA ARG A 31 -6.46 -7.73 -2.96
C ARG A 31 -7.56 -7.89 -4.00
N ALA A 32 -7.64 -9.08 -4.55
CA ALA A 32 -8.70 -9.50 -5.47
C ALA A 32 -9.48 -10.69 -4.88
N ALA A 33 -10.49 -11.17 -5.60
CA ALA A 33 -11.29 -12.33 -5.18
C ALA A 33 -10.43 -13.57 -4.88
N LEU A 34 -9.30 -13.71 -5.57
CA LEU A 34 -8.38 -14.84 -5.43
C LEU A 34 -7.40 -14.69 -4.26
N GLY A 35 -7.34 -13.54 -3.59
CA GLY A 35 -6.50 -13.34 -2.41
C GLY A 35 -5.60 -12.11 -2.47
N LEU A 36 -4.66 -12.07 -1.53
CA LEU A 36 -3.65 -11.04 -1.40
C LEU A 36 -2.51 -11.31 -2.38
N VAL A 37 -1.97 -10.26 -3.01
CA VAL A 37 -0.76 -10.30 -3.82
C VAL A 37 0.18 -9.22 -3.32
N LEU A 38 1.45 -9.57 -3.16
CA LEU A 38 2.53 -8.64 -2.88
C LEU A 38 3.47 -8.58 -4.08
N THR A 39 3.69 -7.38 -4.59
CA THR A 39 4.67 -7.10 -5.65
C THR A 39 5.72 -6.14 -5.11
N VAL A 40 6.99 -6.49 -5.27
CA VAL A 40 8.13 -5.62 -4.96
C VAL A 40 8.87 -5.32 -6.26
N ASP A 41 8.94 -4.06 -6.64
CA ASP A 41 9.71 -3.59 -7.79
C ASP A 41 10.89 -2.76 -7.29
N ILE A 42 12.10 -3.08 -7.73
CA ILE A 42 13.33 -2.45 -7.31
C ILE A 42 13.98 -1.80 -8.52
N ALA A 43 14.15 -0.48 -8.47
CA ALA A 43 14.89 0.30 -9.44
C ALA A 43 16.19 0.79 -8.78
N LEU A 44 17.30 0.09 -9.07
CA LEU A 44 18.62 0.44 -8.55
C LEU A 44 19.28 1.52 -9.41
N ALA A 45 20.01 2.43 -8.77
CA ALA A 45 20.83 3.41 -9.47
C ALA A 45 21.91 2.69 -10.29
N GLY A 46 21.95 2.93 -11.61
CA GLY A 46 22.93 2.32 -12.51
C GLY A 46 22.61 0.91 -13.02
N ALA A 47 21.50 0.29 -12.60
CA ALA A 47 21.06 -0.99 -13.14
C ALA A 47 20.28 -0.82 -14.46
N ALA A 48 20.58 -1.66 -15.45
CA ALA A 48 19.93 -1.62 -16.77
C ALA A 48 18.45 -2.07 -16.76
N ALA A 49 18.04 -2.89 -15.78
CA ALA A 49 16.67 -3.38 -15.65
C ALA A 49 16.25 -3.48 -14.18
N PRO A 50 14.98 -3.18 -13.86
CA PRO A 50 14.45 -3.30 -12.51
C PRO A 50 14.27 -4.78 -12.13
N ALA A 51 14.49 -5.10 -10.84
CA ALA A 51 14.20 -6.41 -10.30
C ALA A 51 12.76 -6.45 -9.77
N ARG A 52 12.00 -7.51 -10.12
CA ARG A 52 10.61 -7.71 -9.69
C ARG A 52 10.47 -9.01 -8.90
N PHE A 53 9.82 -8.93 -7.74
CA PHE A 53 9.39 -10.07 -6.95
C PHE A 53 7.87 -10.04 -6.76
N VAL A 54 7.22 -11.18 -7.00
CA VAL A 54 5.77 -11.34 -6.79
C VAL A 54 5.55 -12.51 -5.85
N LEU A 55 4.79 -12.25 -4.78
CA LEU A 55 4.40 -13.21 -3.76
C LEU A 55 2.88 -13.34 -3.73
N LEU A 56 2.43 -14.59 -3.90
CA LEU A 56 1.04 -15.01 -3.79
C LEU A 56 0.90 -15.93 -2.56
N PRO A 57 0.63 -15.38 -1.36
CA PRO A 57 0.47 -16.15 -0.12
C PRO A 57 -0.89 -16.88 -0.04
N LEU A 58 -1.31 -17.50 -1.14
CA LEU A 58 -2.58 -18.24 -1.25
C LEU A 58 -2.63 -19.43 -0.28
N LEU A 59 -1.45 -19.97 0.06
CA LEU A 59 -1.30 -21.17 0.87
C LEU A 59 -0.59 -20.81 2.19
N PRO A 60 -1.00 -21.37 3.34
CA PRO A 60 -0.43 -21.02 4.65
C PRO A 60 1.10 -21.17 4.72
N TRP A 61 1.67 -22.20 4.10
CA TRP A 61 3.11 -22.45 4.07
C TRP A 61 3.89 -21.47 3.18
N ARG A 62 3.23 -20.76 2.25
CA ARG A 62 3.85 -19.71 1.44
C ARG A 62 3.85 -18.35 2.15
N ARG A 63 3.20 -18.24 3.31
CA ARG A 63 3.12 -16.99 4.09
C ARG A 63 4.44 -16.63 4.75
N ARG A 64 5.37 -17.57 4.96
CA ARG A 64 6.71 -17.30 5.46
C ARG A 64 7.73 -17.85 4.48
N GLY A 65 8.79 -17.10 4.21
CA GLY A 65 9.86 -17.59 3.36
C GLY A 65 10.93 -16.55 3.08
N SER A 66 11.91 -16.99 2.30
CA SER A 66 12.89 -16.12 1.69
C SER A 66 13.16 -16.55 0.26
N LYS A 67 13.61 -15.63 -0.58
CA LYS A 67 13.98 -15.88 -1.96
C LYS A 67 15.11 -14.96 -2.36
N ARG A 68 16.17 -15.51 -2.93
CA ARG A 68 17.31 -14.75 -3.43
C ARG A 68 17.40 -14.89 -4.95
N PHE A 69 17.77 -13.81 -5.60
CA PHE A 69 18.02 -13.75 -7.02
C PHE A 69 19.34 -13.04 -7.25
N SER A 70 20.14 -13.52 -8.18
CA SER A 70 21.26 -12.76 -8.73
C SER A 70 20.78 -12.16 -10.05
N GLY A 71 20.68 -10.84 -10.12
CA GLY A 71 20.19 -10.13 -11.30
C GLY A 71 21.23 -10.08 -12.42
N ALA A 72 20.78 -9.84 -13.65
CA ALA A 72 21.65 -9.57 -14.80
C ALA A 72 22.46 -8.26 -14.65
N SER A 73 22.08 -7.41 -13.69
CA SER A 73 22.77 -6.17 -13.31
C SER A 73 23.97 -6.38 -12.36
N GLY A 74 24.28 -7.63 -11.97
CA GLY A 74 25.39 -7.94 -11.06
C GLY A 74 25.04 -7.85 -9.57
N HIS A 75 23.89 -7.27 -9.20
CA HIS A 75 23.43 -7.20 -7.82
C HIS A 75 22.70 -8.48 -7.38
N SER A 76 22.98 -8.94 -6.16
CA SER A 76 22.24 -10.01 -5.49
C SER A 76 21.11 -9.43 -4.65
N VAL A 77 19.87 -9.73 -5.01
CA VAL A 77 18.69 -9.27 -4.28
C VAL A 77 18.09 -10.43 -3.49
N ALA A 78 17.93 -10.25 -2.19
CA ALA A 78 17.26 -11.20 -1.30
C ALA A 78 15.97 -10.59 -0.73
N PHE A 79 14.90 -11.37 -0.77
CA PHE A 79 13.62 -11.08 -0.16
C PHE A 79 13.41 -12.03 1.01
N ALA A 80 12.97 -11.52 2.16
CA ALA A 80 12.47 -12.33 3.27
C ALA A 80 11.11 -11.79 3.71
N TRP A 81 10.18 -12.68 4.01
CA TRP A 81 8.83 -12.28 4.41
C TRP A 81 8.25 -13.21 5.47
N ASP A 82 7.43 -12.63 6.34
CA ASP A 82 6.52 -13.38 7.19
C ASP A 82 5.16 -12.67 7.22
N LEU A 83 4.15 -13.37 6.72
CA LEU A 83 2.74 -13.00 6.69
C LEU A 83 1.90 -14.04 7.46
N SER A 84 2.52 -14.94 8.22
CA SER A 84 1.84 -16.02 8.93
C SER A 84 0.86 -15.50 9.98
N ARG A 85 1.18 -14.36 10.60
CA ARG A 85 0.39 -13.66 11.60
C ARG A 85 -0.31 -12.39 11.06
N ALA A 86 -0.29 -12.20 9.74
CA ALA A 86 -0.80 -10.99 9.12
C ALA A 86 -2.30 -10.82 9.40
N ARG A 87 -2.66 -9.72 10.06
CA ARG A 87 -4.04 -9.31 10.30
C ARG A 87 -4.53 -8.51 9.09
N LEU A 88 -5.50 -9.04 8.37
CA LEU A 88 -6.07 -8.38 7.20
C LEU A 88 -7.41 -7.72 7.57
N ALA A 89 -7.59 -6.48 7.16
CA ALA A 89 -8.92 -5.86 7.17
C ALA A 89 -9.72 -6.34 5.93
N PRO A 90 -11.06 -6.41 5.99
CA PRO A 90 -11.87 -6.91 4.87
C PRO A 90 -11.64 -6.20 3.52
N ARG A 91 -11.35 -4.89 3.54
CA ARG A 91 -11.26 -4.04 2.34
C ARG A 91 -9.88 -3.42 2.10
N ARG A 92 -9.00 -3.47 3.09
CA ARG A 92 -7.66 -2.92 2.97
C ARG A 92 -6.80 -3.89 2.16
N PRO A 93 -6.11 -3.41 1.12
CA PRO A 93 -5.27 -4.27 0.29
C PRO A 93 -4.01 -4.70 1.01
N GLU A 94 -3.50 -3.93 1.97
CA GLU A 94 -2.31 -4.25 2.77
C GLU A 94 -2.66 -4.77 4.18
N PRO A 95 -1.82 -5.63 4.79
CA PRO A 95 -2.01 -6.06 6.17
C PRO A 95 -1.97 -4.90 7.17
N LEU A 96 -2.76 -5.01 8.25
CA LEU A 96 -2.78 -4.06 9.36
C LEU A 96 -1.57 -4.24 10.28
N SER A 97 -1.25 -5.48 10.63
CA SER A 97 -0.19 -5.83 11.57
C SER A 97 0.17 -7.32 11.46
N GLY A 98 1.15 -7.78 12.23
CA GLY A 98 1.62 -9.16 12.28
C GLY A 98 2.39 -9.59 11.03
N TYR A 99 3.10 -8.66 10.37
CA TYR A 99 3.91 -9.00 9.19
C TYR A 99 5.25 -8.30 9.12
N PHE A 100 6.15 -8.85 8.30
CA PHE A 100 7.30 -8.13 7.78
C PHE A 100 7.60 -8.50 6.32
N VAL A 101 8.21 -7.58 5.60
CA VAL A 101 8.86 -7.77 4.31
C VAL A 101 10.23 -7.09 4.38
N LEU A 102 11.28 -7.87 4.14
CA LEU A 102 12.65 -7.40 4.07
C LEU A 102 13.18 -7.53 2.65
N VAL A 103 13.90 -6.51 2.20
CA VAL A 103 14.64 -6.52 0.95
C VAL A 103 16.09 -6.21 1.27
N SER A 104 16.99 -7.11 0.87
CA SER A 104 18.43 -6.91 0.96
C SER A 104 19.05 -6.91 -0.42
N ILE A 105 20.07 -6.09 -0.62
CA ILE A 105 20.80 -5.91 -1.87
C ILE A 105 22.28 -6.06 -1.55
N ASP A 106 22.95 -7.02 -2.17
CA ASP A 106 24.35 -7.39 -1.93
C ASP A 106 24.67 -7.68 -0.44
N GLY A 107 23.68 -8.21 0.28
CA GLY A 107 23.78 -8.51 1.71
C GLY A 107 23.43 -7.34 2.64
N GLU A 108 23.29 -6.13 2.11
CA GLU A 108 22.84 -4.96 2.88
C GLU A 108 21.32 -4.88 2.94
N LEU A 109 20.74 -4.58 4.11
CA LEU A 109 19.30 -4.41 4.26
C LEU A 109 18.84 -3.05 3.70
N ALA A 110 18.16 -3.07 2.56
CA ALA A 110 17.69 -1.88 1.87
C ALA A 110 16.29 -1.43 2.30
N LEU A 111 15.39 -2.37 2.62
CA LEU A 111 14.02 -2.08 3.06
C LEU A 111 13.58 -3.06 4.16
N ALA A 112 12.90 -2.52 5.18
CA ALA A 112 12.12 -3.29 6.13
C ALA A 112 10.74 -2.64 6.31
N ALA A 113 9.69 -3.36 5.91
CA ALA A 113 8.31 -2.91 6.02
C ALA A 113 7.49 -3.89 6.87
N GLY A 114 6.55 -3.38 7.67
CA GLY A 114 5.69 -4.16 8.57
C GLY A 114 5.69 -3.62 9.99
N ASP A 115 5.27 -4.42 10.94
CA ASP A 115 5.41 -4.18 12.38
C ASP A 115 6.35 -5.19 13.05
N LEU A 116 6.47 -6.40 12.51
CA LEU A 116 7.31 -7.46 13.09
C LEU A 116 8.82 -7.25 12.88
N GLN A 117 9.25 -6.35 12.01
CA GLN A 117 10.67 -6.07 11.78
C GLN A 117 11.38 -5.50 13.03
N SER A 118 10.64 -4.87 13.95
CA SER A 118 11.19 -4.38 15.22
C SER A 118 11.63 -5.51 16.16
N SER A 119 11.10 -6.72 15.96
CA SER A 119 11.48 -7.93 16.70
C SER A 119 12.71 -8.65 16.12
N LEU A 120 13.29 -8.14 15.03
CA LEU A 120 14.46 -8.74 14.40
C LEU A 120 15.74 -8.36 15.15
N PRO A 121 16.75 -9.26 15.23
CA PRO A 121 17.98 -9.04 15.99
C PRO A 121 18.79 -7.81 15.55
N SER A 122 18.62 -7.36 14.32
CA SER A 122 19.16 -6.10 13.80
C SER A 122 17.97 -5.19 13.44
N PRO A 123 17.59 -4.25 14.32
CA PRO A 123 16.52 -3.32 14.02
C PRO A 123 16.93 -2.48 12.81
N ALA A 124 16.07 -2.49 11.80
CA ALA A 124 16.25 -1.92 10.47
C ALA A 124 16.21 -0.37 10.45
N ALA A 125 16.91 0.28 11.39
CA ALA A 125 16.83 1.72 11.64
C ALA A 125 17.22 2.61 10.44
N SER A 126 17.78 2.02 9.36
CA SER A 126 18.15 2.71 8.13
C SER A 126 17.47 2.18 6.85
N ALA A 127 16.51 1.26 6.97
CA ALA A 127 16.00 0.52 5.82
C ALA A 127 14.87 1.27 5.07
N GLY A 128 15.27 2.28 4.30
CA GLY A 128 14.43 2.95 3.31
C GLY A 128 13.44 3.98 3.90
N LEU A 129 13.46 5.19 3.35
CA LEU A 129 12.52 6.26 3.70
C LEU A 129 11.24 6.12 2.86
N LEU A 130 10.08 5.98 3.50
CA LEU A 130 8.79 6.01 2.81
C LEU A 130 8.55 7.42 2.22
N LEU A 131 8.58 7.55 0.89
CA LEU A 131 8.38 8.82 0.19
C LEU A 131 6.91 9.08 -0.12
N SER A 132 6.19 8.05 -0.55
CA SER A 132 4.80 8.19 -0.94
C SER A 132 4.04 6.89 -0.74
N ARG A 133 2.75 7.03 -0.45
CA ARG A 133 1.79 5.93 -0.36
C ARG A 133 0.56 6.30 -1.17
N ARG A 134 0.14 5.38 -2.02
CA ARG A 134 -1.03 5.54 -2.89
C ARG A 134 -1.97 4.36 -2.71
N GLU A 135 -3.23 4.64 -2.46
CA GLU A 135 -4.28 3.62 -2.38
C GLU A 135 -5.26 3.78 -3.55
N ASN A 136 -5.63 2.66 -4.16
CA ASN A 136 -6.75 2.58 -5.07
C ASN A 136 -7.80 1.68 -4.41
N ALA A 137 -8.91 2.26 -4.01
CA ALA A 137 -9.99 1.57 -3.33
C ALA A 137 -11.29 1.74 -4.08
N TYR A 138 -12.17 0.74 -3.94
CA TYR A 138 -13.53 0.82 -4.45
C TYR A 138 -14.49 0.92 -3.26
N PRO A 139 -15.32 1.98 -3.16
CA PRO A 139 -16.29 2.09 -2.09
C PRO A 139 -17.28 0.93 -2.19
N PRO A 140 -17.75 0.38 -1.05
CA PRO A 140 -18.79 -0.63 -1.08
C PRO A 140 -20.04 -0.11 -1.81
N GLY A 141 -20.69 -0.99 -2.57
CA GLY A 141 -22.05 -0.71 -3.03
C GLY A 141 -22.98 -0.51 -1.83
N CYS A 142 -23.97 0.38 -1.97
CA CYS A 142 -24.92 0.81 -0.94
C CYS A 142 -24.28 1.60 0.23
N GLY A 143 -23.97 2.88 0.00
CA GLY A 143 -23.81 3.89 1.06
C GLY A 143 -22.63 3.75 2.04
N GLY A 144 -21.75 2.76 1.88
CA GLY A 144 -20.63 2.57 2.79
C GLY A 144 -19.40 3.42 2.45
N ALA A 145 -18.64 3.78 3.47
CA ALA A 145 -17.35 4.46 3.33
C ALA A 145 -16.20 3.47 3.14
N TYR A 146 -15.19 3.88 2.39
CA TYR A 146 -13.84 3.33 2.46
C TYR A 146 -13.06 4.11 3.51
N THR A 147 -12.49 3.42 4.49
CA THR A 147 -11.74 4.03 5.58
C THR A 147 -10.31 3.49 5.57
N THR A 148 -9.35 4.39 5.71
CA THR A 148 -7.93 4.06 5.82
C THR A 148 -7.27 4.99 6.85
N THR A 149 -6.13 4.58 7.38
CA THR A 149 -5.31 5.40 8.27
C THR A 149 -4.08 5.90 7.53
N VAL A 150 -3.71 7.14 7.80
CA VAL A 150 -2.51 7.80 7.26
C VAL A 150 -1.76 8.46 8.40
N ALA A 151 -0.44 8.26 8.45
CA ALA A 151 0.41 8.99 9.38
C ALA A 151 0.84 10.31 8.73
N VAL A 152 0.48 11.45 9.33
CA VAL A 152 0.90 12.77 8.87
C VAL A 152 1.69 13.44 9.99
N ALA A 153 2.97 13.71 9.73
CA ALA A 153 3.88 14.32 10.70
C ALA A 153 3.96 13.57 12.05
N GLY A 154 3.86 12.23 12.02
CA GLY A 154 3.96 11.37 13.20
C GLY A 154 2.62 11.02 13.85
N GLU A 155 1.54 11.74 13.51
CA GLU A 155 0.21 11.47 14.04
C GLU A 155 -0.59 10.61 13.07
N GLU A 156 -1.27 9.58 13.57
CA GLU A 156 -2.19 8.77 12.78
C GLU A 156 -3.54 9.45 12.66
N HIS A 157 -4.00 9.65 11.43
CA HIS A 157 -5.31 10.20 11.11
C HIS A 157 -6.13 9.19 10.32
N GLU A 158 -7.42 9.10 10.66
CA GLU A 158 -8.38 8.30 9.91
C GLU A 158 -8.95 9.12 8.75
N VAL A 159 -8.84 8.59 7.52
CA VAL A 159 -9.42 9.16 6.32
C VAL A 159 -10.55 8.25 5.84
N SER A 160 -11.76 8.79 5.76
CA SER A 160 -12.93 8.08 5.24
C SER A 160 -13.46 8.74 3.97
N VAL A 161 -13.68 7.97 2.92
CA VAL A 161 -14.23 8.43 1.63
C VAL A 161 -15.49 7.65 1.32
N ALA A 162 -16.61 8.32 1.06
CA ALA A 162 -17.82 7.65 0.58
C ALA A 162 -18.55 8.44 -0.49
N VAL A 163 -19.43 7.73 -1.20
CA VAL A 163 -20.33 8.30 -2.21
C VAL A 163 -21.77 7.96 -1.81
N GLU A 164 -22.57 8.99 -1.58
CA GLU A 164 -23.97 8.90 -1.15
C GLU A 164 -24.79 9.90 -1.98
N GLU A 165 -25.91 9.44 -2.56
CA GLU A 165 -26.88 10.31 -3.28
C GLU A 165 -26.22 11.30 -4.28
N ALA A 166 -25.28 10.81 -5.10
CA ALA A 166 -24.51 11.61 -6.07
C ALA A 166 -23.61 12.71 -5.49
N ALA A 167 -23.29 12.63 -4.20
CA ALA A 167 -22.26 13.43 -3.53
C ALA A 167 -21.13 12.52 -3.01
N MET A 168 -19.88 12.95 -3.21
CA MET A 168 -18.72 12.34 -2.54
C MET A 168 -18.42 13.14 -1.28
N TRP A 169 -18.06 12.46 -0.20
CA TRP A 169 -17.52 13.11 0.98
C TRP A 169 -16.21 12.49 1.41
N VAL A 170 -15.33 13.32 1.95
CA VAL A 170 -14.09 12.92 2.63
C VAL A 170 -14.19 13.39 4.07
N ALA A 171 -13.95 12.49 5.02
CA ALA A 171 -13.87 12.79 6.43
C ALA A 171 -12.46 12.53 6.95
N LEU A 172 -12.02 13.37 7.89
CA LEU A 172 -10.79 13.21 8.65
C LEU A 172 -11.17 13.05 10.12
N ASP A 173 -10.71 11.99 10.77
CA ASP A 173 -10.97 11.67 12.18
C ASP A 173 -12.47 11.76 12.54
N GLY A 174 -13.31 11.16 11.69
CA GLY A 174 -14.78 11.17 11.82
C GLY A 174 -15.47 12.50 11.46
N LYS A 175 -14.73 13.58 11.21
CA LYS A 175 -15.30 14.88 10.84
C LYS A 175 -15.34 15.04 9.32
N LYS A 176 -16.53 15.28 8.74
CA LYS A 176 -16.69 15.53 7.30
C LYS A 176 -15.94 16.81 6.92
N ALA A 177 -14.87 16.63 6.18
CA ALA A 177 -13.90 17.65 5.88
C ALA A 177 -14.12 18.22 4.46
N LEU A 178 -14.63 17.38 3.54
CA LEU A 178 -15.00 17.76 2.19
C LEU A 178 -16.32 17.11 1.77
N ARG A 179 -17.15 17.85 1.03
CA ARG A 179 -18.32 17.33 0.34
C ARG A 179 -18.39 17.87 -1.09
N VAL A 180 -18.13 17.01 -2.07
CA VAL A 180 -18.32 17.31 -3.49
C VAL A 180 -19.75 16.93 -3.88
N ARG A 181 -20.59 17.94 -4.15
CA ARG A 181 -21.97 17.75 -4.60
C ARG A 181 -22.04 17.65 -6.12
N ARG A 182 -23.05 16.95 -6.65
CA ARG A 182 -23.33 16.80 -8.09
C ARG A 182 -22.11 16.28 -8.84
N LEU A 183 -21.61 15.09 -8.47
CA LEU A 183 -20.48 14.45 -9.16
C LEU A 183 -20.78 14.36 -10.67
N PRO A 184 -20.14 15.19 -11.53
CA PRO A 184 -20.30 15.01 -12.96
C PRO A 184 -19.69 13.67 -13.36
N TRP A 185 -20.25 13.03 -14.39
CA TRP A 185 -19.70 11.78 -14.91
C TRP A 185 -18.20 12.00 -15.25
N LYS A 186 -17.32 11.14 -14.73
CA LYS A 186 -15.85 11.29 -14.78
C LYS A 186 -15.26 12.47 -14.00
N PHE A 187 -15.80 12.83 -12.83
CA PHE A 187 -15.13 13.78 -11.92
C PHE A 187 -13.64 13.43 -11.74
N ARG A 188 -12.77 14.40 -12.04
CA ARG A 188 -11.33 14.40 -11.77
C ARG A 188 -11.01 15.76 -11.17
N GLY A 189 -10.69 15.83 -9.89
CA GLY A 189 -10.51 17.11 -9.21
C GLY A 189 -9.66 16.96 -7.96
N SER A 190 -8.82 17.96 -7.70
CA SER A 190 -7.97 18.04 -6.52
C SER A 190 -8.35 19.20 -5.62
N GLU A 191 -8.42 18.96 -4.31
CA GLU A 191 -8.80 19.92 -3.30
C GLU A 191 -7.85 19.87 -2.10
N ARG A 192 -7.51 21.02 -1.50
CA ARG A 192 -6.59 21.10 -0.36
C ARG A 192 -7.39 21.37 0.91
N LEU A 193 -7.07 20.65 1.99
CA LEU A 193 -7.90 20.50 3.17
C LEU A 193 -7.06 20.65 4.43
N ASP A 194 -7.40 21.59 5.30
CA ASP A 194 -6.60 21.86 6.48
C ASP A 194 -6.85 20.84 7.61
N LEU A 195 -5.77 20.38 8.23
CA LEU A 195 -5.83 19.49 9.39
C LEU A 195 -6.36 20.25 10.60
N PRO A 196 -7.18 19.59 11.45
CA PRO A 196 -7.86 20.24 12.56
C PRO A 196 -6.93 20.85 13.61
N HIS A 197 -5.65 20.44 13.67
CA HIS A 197 -4.66 21.02 14.57
C HIS A 197 -3.34 21.30 13.81
N GLY A 198 -3.02 22.58 13.57
CA GLY A 198 -1.65 23.01 13.25
C GLY A 198 -1.40 23.79 11.95
N GLY A 199 -2.41 24.37 11.28
CA GLY A 199 -2.17 25.21 10.09
C GLY A 199 -1.55 24.45 8.90
N ARG A 200 -1.69 23.13 8.90
CA ARG A 200 -1.17 22.21 7.88
C ARG A 200 -2.32 21.76 7.00
N SER A 201 -2.00 21.39 5.77
CA SER A 201 -3.00 21.16 4.72
C SER A 201 -2.72 19.88 3.94
N VAL A 202 -3.72 19.05 3.73
CA VAL A 202 -3.72 17.81 2.94
C VAL A 202 -4.32 18.08 1.57
N ARG A 203 -3.65 17.74 0.46
CA ARG A 203 -4.24 17.84 -0.88
C ARG A 203 -4.88 16.50 -1.28
N VAL A 204 -6.20 16.47 -1.38
CA VAL A 204 -7.02 15.47 -2.09
C VAL A 204 -6.83 15.69 -3.60
N THR A 205 -6.68 14.65 -4.42
CA THR A 205 -6.51 14.73 -5.89
C THR A 205 -7.33 13.66 -6.59
#